data_AF-A0A7V9IRI1-F1
#
_entry.id   AF-A0A7V9IRI1-F1
#
_cell.length_a   1.000
_cell.length_b   1.000
_cell.length_c   1.000
_cell.angle_alpha   90.00
_cell.angle_beta   90.00
_cell.angle_gamma   90.00
#
_symmetry.space_group_name_H-M   'P 1'
#
loop_
_entity.id
_entity.type
_entity.pdbx_description
1 polymer ?
#
loop_
_entity_poly.entity_id
_entity_poly.type
_entity_poly.pdbx_seq_one_letter_code
_entity_poly.pdbx_strand_id
1 'polypeptide(L)'
;MVTHAWSVFVIDRWDEEVIDEHEGAHVVRTAVSKTFSGDITGTSDGWMTMARAQRGSMAYVGFERITATIDGRTGTFVLQHNAVGNSEGGDATWTVLADSG
;
A
#
# COMPACT_ATOMS: atom_id res chain seq x y z
N MET A 1 -4.79 -25.53 -5.07
CA MET A 1 -3.69 -25.31 -4.10
C MET A 1 -3.38 -23.83 -4.10
N VAL A 2 -3.12 -23.23 -2.95
CA VAL A 2 -2.70 -21.82 -2.84
C VAL A 2 -1.19 -21.79 -2.81
N THR A 3 -0.57 -20.98 -3.67
CA THR A 3 0.86 -20.66 -3.63
C THR A 3 1.09 -19.44 -2.75
N HIS A 4 2.21 -19.44 -2.03
CA HIS A 4 2.64 -18.32 -1.18
C HIS A 4 3.97 -17.80 -1.69
N ALA A 5 4.17 -16.49 -1.61
CA ALA A 5 5.42 -15.81 -1.94
C ALA A 5 5.76 -14.86 -0.79
N TRP A 6 7.03 -14.80 -0.41
CA TRP A 6 7.55 -13.96 0.66
C TRP A 6 8.59 -12.99 0.11
N SER A 7 8.46 -11.72 0.47
CA SER A 7 9.36 -10.67 0.01
C SER A 7 9.44 -9.55 1.02
N VAL A 8 10.55 -8.82 0.97
CA VAL A 8 10.69 -7.53 1.64
C VAL A 8 10.51 -6.43 0.61
N PHE A 9 10.16 -5.24 1.07
CA PHE A 9 10.19 -4.05 0.23
C PHE A 9 10.85 -2.88 0.95
N VAL A 10 11.37 -1.95 0.17
CA VAL A 10 11.85 -0.64 0.60
C VAL A 10 10.90 0.42 0.05
N ILE A 11 10.59 1.43 0.86
CA ILE A 11 9.88 2.62 0.39
C ILE A 11 10.92 3.59 -0.18
N ASP A 12 10.87 3.79 -1.48
CA ASP A 12 11.83 4.65 -2.20
C ASP A 12 11.39 6.11 -2.22
N ARG A 13 10.07 6.34 -2.23
CA ARG A 13 9.47 7.69 -2.20
C ARG A 13 8.21 7.68 -1.35
N TRP A 14 7.99 8.78 -0.63
CA TRP A 14 6.78 9.02 0.15
C TRP A 14 6.44 10.50 0.12
N ASP A 15 5.48 10.88 -0.72
CA ASP A 15 5.09 12.26 -0.92
C ASP A 15 3.65 12.45 -0.45
N GLU A 16 3.46 13.28 0.59
CA GLU A 16 2.15 13.59 1.16
C GLU A 16 1.70 15.00 0.78
N GLU A 17 0.41 15.12 0.51
CA GLU A 17 -0.31 16.38 0.30
C GLU A 17 -1.49 16.41 1.27
N VAL A 18 -1.59 17.45 2.10
CA VAL A 18 -2.73 17.63 3.01
C VAL A 18 -3.97 18.00 2.19
N ILE A 19 -5.03 17.20 2.33
CA ILE A 19 -6.34 17.44 1.71
C ILE A 19 -7.27 18.18 2.67
N ASP A 20 -7.26 17.79 3.95
CA ASP A 20 -8.09 18.35 5.01
C ASP A 20 -7.36 18.30 6.34
N GLU A 21 -7.55 19.31 7.17
CA GLU A 21 -6.97 19.40 8.50
C GLU A 21 -7.98 20.06 9.45
N HIS A 22 -8.35 19.34 10.52
CA HIS A 22 -9.30 19.81 11.52
C HIS A 22 -8.91 19.31 12.90
N GLU A 23 -8.73 20.25 13.83
CA GLU A 23 -8.54 19.96 15.26
C GLU A 23 -7.54 18.82 15.51
N GLY A 24 -6.36 18.81 14.87
CA GLY A 24 -5.34 17.77 15.09
C GLY A 24 -5.65 16.38 14.49
N ALA A 25 -6.71 16.26 13.70
CA ALA A 25 -6.90 15.19 12.73
C ALA A 25 -6.63 15.74 11.32
N HIS A 26 -6.09 14.91 10.44
CA HIS A 26 -5.81 15.32 9.07
C HIS A 26 -5.97 14.18 8.07
N VAL A 27 -6.35 14.55 6.85
CA VAL A 27 -6.46 13.67 5.70
C VAL A 27 -5.40 14.08 4.69
N VAL A 28 -4.62 13.12 4.21
CA VAL A 28 -3.58 13.34 3.20
C VAL A 28 -3.80 12.48 1.97
N ARG A 29 -3.42 12.98 0.81
CA ARG A 29 -3.11 12.17 -0.37
C ARG A 29 -1.65 11.79 -0.29
N THR A 30 -1.33 10.53 -0.51
CA THR A 30 0.04 10.04 -0.50
C THR A 30 0.35 9.37 -1.82
N ALA A 31 1.46 9.74 -2.44
CA ALA A 31 2.06 8.99 -3.54
C ALA A 31 3.32 8.28 -3.04
N VAL A 32 3.40 6.98 -3.26
CA VAL A 32 4.45 6.11 -2.73
C VAL A 32 5.07 5.31 -3.88
N SER A 33 6.37 5.06 -3.82
CA SER A 33 7.02 4.05 -4.68
C SER A 33 7.84 3.10 -3.84
N LYS A 34 7.93 1.84 -4.29
CA LYS A 34 8.65 0.79 -3.55
C LYS A 34 9.47 -0.09 -4.47
N THR A 35 10.50 -0.70 -3.90
CA THR A 35 11.29 -1.75 -4.52
C THR A 35 11.15 -3.04 -3.70
N PHE A 36 10.77 -4.14 -4.35
CA PHE A 36 10.56 -5.46 -3.76
C PHE A 36 11.74 -6.40 -4.06
N SER A 37 12.13 -7.19 -3.07
CA SER A 37 13.18 -8.21 -3.17
C SER A 37 12.77 -9.50 -2.47
N GLY A 38 12.98 -10.65 -3.12
CA GLY A 38 12.59 -11.98 -2.64
C GLY A 38 11.85 -12.76 -3.73
N ASP A 39 10.85 -13.55 -3.34
CA ASP A 39 10.01 -14.31 -4.27
C ASP A 39 9.27 -13.41 -5.29
N ILE A 40 9.05 -12.15 -4.92
CA ILE A 40 8.59 -11.04 -5.76
C ILE A 40 9.78 -10.07 -5.89
N THR A 41 10.29 -9.90 -7.11
CA THR A 41 11.34 -8.92 -7.41
C THR A 41 10.82 -7.91 -8.42
N GLY A 42 10.85 -6.62 -8.08
CA GLY A 42 10.29 -5.57 -8.94
C GLY A 42 10.06 -4.26 -8.21
N THR A 43 9.22 -3.41 -8.79
CA THR A 43 8.89 -2.09 -8.23
C THR A 43 7.38 -1.84 -8.20
N SER A 44 6.97 -0.80 -7.50
CA SER A 44 5.59 -0.32 -7.53
C SER A 44 5.50 1.20 -7.46
N ASP A 45 4.36 1.69 -7.95
CA ASP A 45 3.85 3.03 -7.69
C ASP A 45 2.46 2.92 -7.07
N GLY A 46 2.20 3.66 -5.99
CA GLY A 46 0.93 3.66 -5.28
C GLY A 46 0.40 5.05 -4.97
N TRP A 47 -0.92 5.14 -4.86
CA TRP A 47 -1.65 6.35 -4.51
C TRP A 47 -2.70 6.03 -3.47
N MET A 48 -2.66 6.77 -2.37
CA MET A 48 -3.44 6.49 -1.17
C MET A 48 -4.10 7.76 -0.64
N THR A 49 -5.22 7.60 0.05
CA THR A 49 -5.80 8.62 0.93
C THR A 49 -5.71 8.09 2.35
N MET A 50 -5.05 8.84 3.23
CA MET A 50 -4.82 8.45 4.63
C MET A 50 -5.48 9.45 5.56
N ALA A 51 -6.21 8.97 6.55
CA ALA A 51 -6.73 9.77 7.64
C ALA A 51 -5.97 9.45 8.92
N ARG A 52 -5.58 10.48 9.68
CA ARG A 52 -4.93 10.36 10.98
C ARG A 52 -5.77 11.11 12.01
N ALA A 53 -6.12 10.43 13.09
CA ALA A 53 -6.87 11.00 14.21
C ALA A 53 -5.93 11.45 15.33
N GLN A 54 -6.38 12.41 16.15
CA GLN A 54 -5.60 13.01 17.24
C GLN A 54 -4.97 11.99 18.21
N ARG A 55 -5.64 10.85 18.45
CA ARG A 55 -5.19 9.83 19.42
C ARG A 55 -4.35 8.73 18.77
N GLY A 56 -3.75 9.00 17.61
CA GLY A 56 -2.83 8.08 16.91
C GLY A 56 -3.51 6.94 16.14
N SER A 57 -4.85 6.91 16.10
CA SER A 57 -5.56 6.01 15.17
C SER A 57 -5.40 6.50 13.73
N MET A 58 -5.29 5.58 12.79
CA MET A 58 -5.15 5.91 11.38
C MET A 58 -5.88 4.91 10.49
N ALA A 59 -6.29 5.37 9.33
CA ALA A 59 -6.85 4.53 8.27
C ALA A 59 -6.30 4.99 6.93
N TYR A 60 -6.17 4.06 5.99
CA TYR A 60 -5.90 4.42 4.61
C TYR A 60 -6.54 3.46 3.63
N VAL A 61 -6.82 3.99 2.44
CA VAL A 61 -7.25 3.22 1.27
C VAL A 61 -6.46 3.70 0.06
N GLY A 62 -6.31 2.84 -0.93
CA GLY A 62 -5.59 3.22 -2.14
C GLY A 62 -5.34 2.06 -3.08
N PHE A 63 -4.63 2.36 -4.16
CA PHE A 63 -4.21 1.39 -5.15
C PHE A 63 -2.71 1.46 -5.37
N GLU A 64 -2.10 0.30 -5.62
CA GLU A 64 -0.68 0.16 -5.90
C GLU A 64 -0.51 -0.70 -7.15
N ARG A 65 0.12 -0.16 -8.19
CA ARG A 65 0.50 -0.92 -9.38
C ARG A 65 1.87 -1.52 -9.15
N ILE A 66 1.96 -2.84 -9.23
CA ILE A 66 3.21 -3.60 -9.12
C ILE A 66 3.68 -3.97 -10.52
N THR A 67 4.97 -3.85 -10.79
CA THR A 67 5.66 -4.42 -11.96
C THR A 67 6.76 -5.32 -11.44
N ALA A 68 6.60 -6.63 -11.56
CA ALA A 68 7.48 -7.59 -10.90
C ALA A 68 7.60 -8.93 -11.63
N THR A 69 8.61 -9.68 -11.23
CA THR A 69 8.76 -11.11 -11.54
C THR A 69 8.39 -11.92 -10.31
N ILE A 70 7.48 -12.88 -10.47
CA ILE A 70 7.03 -13.82 -9.44
C ILE A 70 7.09 -15.21 -10.03
N ASP A 71 7.83 -16.14 -9.39
CA ASP A 71 7.98 -17.52 -9.87
C ASP A 71 8.36 -17.61 -11.37
N GLY A 72 9.32 -16.77 -11.79
CA GLY A 72 9.78 -16.68 -13.18
C GLY A 72 8.84 -15.99 -14.17
N ARG A 73 7.65 -15.53 -13.74
CA ARG A 73 6.68 -14.80 -14.58
C ARG A 73 6.79 -13.31 -14.34
N THR A 74 7.10 -12.55 -15.39
CA THR A 74 7.15 -11.08 -15.35
C THR A 74 5.83 -10.49 -15.82
N GLY A 75 5.31 -9.52 -15.08
CA GLY A 75 4.07 -8.84 -15.44
C GLY A 75 3.78 -7.64 -14.55
N THR A 76 2.58 -7.10 -14.68
CA THR A 76 2.06 -6.05 -13.82
C THR A 76 0.70 -6.43 -13.27
N PHE A 77 0.34 -5.95 -12.08
CA PHE A 77 -0.99 -6.09 -11.51
C PHE A 77 -1.26 -4.96 -10.52
N VAL A 78 -2.51 -4.78 -10.10
CA VAL A 78 -2.91 -3.74 -9.16
C VAL A 78 -3.39 -4.35 -7.85
N LEU A 79 -2.89 -3.85 -6.72
CA LEU A 79 -3.42 -4.13 -5.40
C LEU A 79 -4.38 -3.01 -4.97
N GLN A 80 -5.53 -3.39 -4.42
CA GLN A 80 -6.38 -2.52 -3.61
C GLN A 80 -5.97 -2.66 -2.14
N HIS A 81 -5.77 -1.53 -1.47
CA HIS A 81 -5.43 -1.45 -0.06
C HIS A 81 -6.65 -0.98 0.73
N ASN A 82 -6.90 -1.60 1.87
CA ASN A 82 -7.83 -1.12 2.89
C ASN A 82 -7.24 -1.46 4.26
N ALA A 83 -6.98 -0.45 5.08
CA ALA A 83 -6.39 -0.64 6.40
C ALA A 83 -6.92 0.37 7.41
N VAL A 84 -7.08 -0.09 8.64
CA VAL A 84 -7.41 0.73 9.82
C VAL A 84 -6.67 0.19 11.03
N GLY A 85 -6.18 1.07 11.90
CA GLY A 85 -5.50 0.65 13.12
C GLY A 85 -5.25 1.76 14.11
N ASN A 86 -4.84 1.35 15.30
CA ASN A 86 -4.44 2.21 16.41
C ASN A 86 -3.35 1.50 17.25
N SER A 87 -3.09 2.00 18.47
CA SER A 87 -2.07 1.45 19.37
C SER A 87 -2.37 0.04 19.91
N GLU A 88 -3.62 -0.41 19.85
CA GLU A 88 -4.06 -1.71 20.36
C GLU A 88 -4.10 -2.79 19.27
N GLY A 89 -4.03 -2.40 18.01
CA GLY A 89 -4.05 -3.30 16.87
C GLY A 89 -4.66 -2.67 15.62
N GLY A 90 -4.80 -3.46 14.58
CA GLY A 90 -5.42 -3.02 13.33
C GLY A 90 -5.70 -4.17 12.39
N ASP A 91 -6.53 -3.88 11.40
CA ASP A 91 -6.90 -4.79 10.33
C ASP A 91 -6.48 -4.17 9.00
N ALA A 92 -5.91 -5.00 8.13
CA ALA A 92 -5.50 -4.57 6.81
C ALA A 92 -5.67 -5.69 5.78
N THR A 93 -6.13 -5.30 4.59
CA THR A 93 -6.28 -6.19 3.44
C THR A 93 -5.61 -5.58 2.22
N TRP A 94 -4.90 -6.43 1.49
CA TRP A 94 -4.38 -6.17 0.16
C TRP A 94 -5.00 -7.20 -0.78
N THR A 95 -5.74 -6.74 -1.77
CA THR A 95 -6.44 -7.62 -2.70
C THR A 95 -6.02 -7.30 -4.12
N VAL A 96 -5.65 -8.31 -4.90
CA VAL A 96 -5.40 -8.14 -6.33
C VAL A 96 -6.72 -7.75 -6.99
N LEU A 97 -6.72 -6.62 -7.69
CA LEU A 97 -7.83 -6.21 -8.54
C LEU A 97 -7.98 -7.25 -9.65
N ALA A 98 -9.18 -7.85 -9.76
CA ALA A 98 -9.47 -8.84 -10.80
C ALA A 98 -9.13 -8.27 -12.19
N ASP A 99 -8.57 -9.12 -13.05
CA ASP A 99 -8.21 -8.81 -14.43
C ASP A 99 -7.17 -7.67 -14.59
N SER A 100 -6.38 -7.37 -13.55
CA SER A 100 -5.36 -6.30 -13.60
C SER A 100 -3.98 -6.75 -14.09
N GLY A 101 -3.75 -8.05 -14.33
CA GLY A 101 -2.44 -8.60 -14.71
C GLY A 101 -2.47 -9.88 -15.52
#